data_AF-A0A4U0TK62-F1
#
_entry.id   AF-A0A4U0TK62-F1
#
_cell.length_a   1.000
_cell.length_b   1.000
_cell.length_c   1.000
_cell.angle_alpha   90.00
_cell.angle_beta   90.00
_cell.angle_gamma   90.00
#
_symmetry.space_group_name_H-M   'P 1'
#
loop_
_entity.id
_entity.type
_entity.pdbx_description
1 polymer ?
#
loop_
_entity_poly.entity_id
_entity_poly.type
_entity_poly.pdbx_seq_one_letter_code
_entity_poly.pdbx_strand_id
1 'polypeptide(L)'
;MANGWSLIISIVFIIVFSAAAWFFSPKGDTQTVWRSTLILSAWSCWLMWAITFLAQWHPLIMPERSDLRPEYHNGPVKGGGSMF
;
A
#
# COMPACT_ATOMS: atom_id res chain seq x y z
N MET A 1 -9.80 1.59 -5.12
CA MET A 1 -9.99 3.06 -5.13
C MET A 1 -9.41 3.61 -3.85
N ALA A 2 -8.44 4.52 -3.93
CA ALA A 2 -7.84 5.17 -2.77
C ALA A 2 -8.89 6.06 -2.10
N ASN A 3 -9.60 5.50 -1.12
CA ASN A 3 -10.56 6.24 -0.30
C ASN A 3 -9.88 6.55 1.05
N GLY A 4 -10.20 7.70 1.67
CA GLY A 4 -9.59 8.12 2.94
C GLY A 4 -9.77 7.11 4.07
N TRP A 5 -10.78 6.25 3.96
CA TRP A 5 -10.98 5.08 4.82
C TRP A 5 -9.82 4.10 4.86
N SER A 6 -9.01 3.99 3.79
CA SER A 6 -7.88 3.06 3.73
C SER A 6 -6.82 3.38 4.81
N LEU A 7 -6.57 4.67 5.05
CA LEU A 7 -5.65 5.11 6.11
C LEU A 7 -6.18 4.73 7.49
N ILE A 8 -7.46 5.01 7.76
CA ILE A 8 -8.09 4.70 9.05
C ILE A 8 -8.03 3.21 9.33
N ILE A 9 -8.42 2.37 8.37
CA ILE A 9 -8.41 0.90 8.53
C ILE A 9 -6.99 0.39 8.78
N SER A 10 -6.00 0.89 8.03
CA SER A 10 -4.60 0.48 8.19
C SER A 10 -4.03 0.84 9.57
N ILE A 11 -4.36 2.02 10.11
CA ILE A 11 -3.93 2.46 11.45
C ILE A 11 -4.56 1.57 12.51
N VAL A 12 -5.87 1.31 12.42
CA VAL A 12 -6.57 0.44 13.35
C VAL A 12 -5.95 -0.96 13.35
N PHE A 13 -5.63 -1.49 12.17
CA PHE A 13 -4.97 -2.79 12.04
C PHE A 13 -3.61 -2.83 12.75
N ILE A 14 -2.76 -1.82 12.56
CA ILE A 14 -1.44 -1.75 13.20
C ILE A 14 -1.54 -1.58 14.71
N ILE A 15 -2.51 -0.81 15.20
CA ILE A 15 -2.75 -0.66 16.64
C ILE A 15 -3.18 -2.00 17.25
N VAL A 16 -4.13 -2.71 16.62
CA VAL A 16 -4.57 -4.04 17.08
C VAL A 16 -3.43 -5.04 17.04
N PHE A 17 -2.62 -5.05 15.97
CA PHE A 17 -1.44 -5.90 15.88
C PHE A 17 -0.42 -5.58 16.98
N SER A 18 -0.17 -4.29 17.25
CA SER A 18 0.76 -3.87 18.31
C SER A 18 0.27 -4.28 19.71
N ALA A 19 -1.03 -4.14 19.96
CA ALA A 19 -1.64 -4.60 21.20
C ALA A 19 -1.53 -6.14 21.33
N ALA A 20 -1.83 -6.87 20.26
CA ALA A 20 -1.67 -8.32 20.23
C ALA A 20 -0.21 -8.73 20.49
N ALA A 21 0.76 -8.10 19.83
CA ALA A 21 2.19 -8.35 20.06
C ALA A 21 2.60 -8.08 21.52
N TRP A 22 1.98 -7.10 22.18
CA TRP A 22 2.25 -6.81 23.58
C TRP A 22 1.76 -7.90 24.54
N PHE A 23 0.52 -8.37 24.34
CA PHE A 23 -0.14 -9.35 25.21
C PHE A 23 0.25 -10.80 24.93
N PHE A 24 0.45 -11.16 23.65
CA PHE A 24 0.80 -12.52 23.24
C PHE A 24 2.32 -12.78 23.21
N SER A 25 3.16 -11.80 23.54
CA SER A 25 4.61 -12.01 23.61
C SER A 25 4.97 -13.02 24.71
N PRO A 26 5.74 -14.09 24.38
CA PRO A 26 6.06 -15.17 25.32
C PRO A 26 6.79 -14.62 26.55
N LYS A 27 6.41 -15.12 27.72
CA LYS A 27 7.05 -14.75 28.99
C LYS A 27 8.39 -15.48 29.10
N GLY A 28 9.48 -14.72 29.19
CA GLY A 28 10.85 -15.22 29.30
C GLY A 28 11.86 -14.08 29.15
N ASP A 29 13.15 -14.40 29.19
CA ASP A 29 14.24 -13.41 29.15
C ASP A 29 14.23 -12.54 27.88
N THR A 30 13.71 -13.08 26.78
CA THR A 30 13.63 -12.39 25.48
C THR A 30 12.32 -11.63 25.27
N GLN A 31 11.44 -11.54 26.26
CA GLN A 31 10.11 -10.92 26.12
C GLN A 31 10.18 -9.47 25.63
N THR A 32 11.13 -8.69 26.13
CA THR A 32 11.32 -7.29 25.72
C THR A 32 11.75 -7.19 24.27
N VAL A 33 12.64 -8.08 23.81
CA VAL A 33 13.10 -8.14 22.41
C VAL A 33 11.92 -8.48 21.49
N TRP A 34 11.11 -9.47 21.85
CA TRP A 34 9.90 -9.80 21.09
C TRP A 34 8.93 -8.63 20.97
N ARG A 35 8.66 -7.93 22.07
CA ARG A 35 7.77 -6.77 22.07
C ARG A 35 8.31 -5.63 21.20
N SER A 36 9.58 -5.26 21.39
CA SER A 36 10.15 -4.11 20.70
C SER A 36 10.35 -4.36 19.20
N THR A 37 10.86 -5.53 18.82
CA THR A 37 11.09 -5.87 17.40
C THR A 37 9.78 -5.93 16.62
N LEU A 38 8.76 -6.62 17.13
CA LEU A 38 7.47 -6.74 16.42
C LEU A 38 6.77 -5.38 16.25
N ILE A 39 6.75 -4.57 17.30
CA ILE A 39 6.08 -3.26 17.27
C ILE A 39 6.85 -2.30 16.35
N LEU A 40 8.18 -2.18 16.50
CA LEU A 40 8.98 -1.28 15.68
C LEU A 40 8.95 -1.65 14.19
N SER A 41 9.04 -2.94 13.86
CA SER A 41 8.95 -3.38 12.47
C SER A 41 7.58 -3.08 11.87
N ALA A 42 6.48 -3.35 12.60
CA ALA A 42 5.13 -3.05 12.13
C ALA A 42 4.92 -1.57 11.83
N TRP A 43 5.36 -0.68 12.74
CA TRP A 43 5.29 0.76 12.54
C TRP A 43 6.18 1.25 11.39
N SER A 44 7.39 0.71 11.26
CA SER A 44 8.32 1.09 10.17
C SER A 44 7.76 0.72 8.80
N CYS A 45 7.23 -0.50 8.65
CA CYS A 45 6.58 -0.95 7.42
C CYS A 45 5.32 -0.12 7.11
N TRP A 46 4.51 0.18 8.13
CA TRP A 46 3.31 0.99 7.95
C TRP A 46 3.63 2.43 7.54
N LEU A 47 4.64 3.07 8.14
CA LEU A 47 5.04 4.43 7.77
C LEU A 47 5.50 4.53 6.32
N MET A 48 6.32 3.59 5.85
CA MET A 48 6.74 3.54 4.44
C MET A 48 5.53 3.44 3.50
N TRP A 49 4.60 2.54 3.81
CA TRP A 49 3.37 2.40 3.04
C TRP A 49 2.49 3.67 3.11
N ALA A 50 2.31 4.27 4.29
CA ALA A 50 1.46 5.43 4.47
C ALA A 50 1.98 6.65 3.69
N ILE A 51 3.30 6.88 3.74
CA ILE A 51 3.94 7.97 2.99
C ILE A 51 3.76 7.78 1.48
N THR A 52 4.01 6.58 0.96
CA THR A 52 3.83 6.31 -0.48
C THR A 52 2.38 6.42 -0.93
N PHE A 53 1.42 6.03 -0.08
CA PHE A 53 0.00 6.25 -0.33
C PHE A 53 -0.35 7.75 -0.36
N LEU A 54 0.10 8.52 0.63
CA LEU A 54 -0.15 9.96 0.71
C LEU A 54 0.48 10.72 -0.46
N ALA A 55 1.65 10.28 -0.95
CA ALA A 55 2.29 10.88 -2.12
C ALA A 55 1.45 10.76 -3.41
N GLN A 56 0.57 9.77 -3.48
CA GLN A 56 -0.38 9.60 -4.60
C GLN A 56 -1.74 10.26 -4.33
N TRP A 57 -1.99 10.72 -3.09
CA TRP A 57 -3.28 11.25 -2.70
C TRP A 57 -3.35 12.74 -3.05
N HIS A 58 -4.27 13.10 -3.95
CA HIS A 58 -4.33 14.42 -4.59
C HIS A 58 -3.06 14.78 -5.39
N PRO A 59 -2.77 14.05 -6.48
CA PRO A 59 -1.58 14.29 -7.28
C PRO A 59 -1.66 15.63 -8.02
N LEU A 60 -0.56 16.40 -8.00
CA LEU A 60 -0.43 17.65 -8.73
C LEU A 60 0.11 17.45 -10.15
N ILE A 61 0.81 16.33 -10.38
CA ILE A 61 1.43 15.96 -11.64
C ILE A 61 0.71 14.73 -12.17
N MET A 62 0.39 14.75 -13.46
CA MET A 62 -0.20 13.61 -14.15
C MET A 62 0.88 12.91 -14.99
N PRO A 63 0.81 11.58 -15.16
CA PRO A 63 1.78 10.87 -15.98
C PRO A 63 1.64 11.26 -17.46
N GLU A 64 2.74 11.70 -18.07
CA GLU A 64 2.84 11.94 -19.50
C GLU A 64 3.72 10.85 -20.15
N ARG A 65 3.23 10.21 -21.21
CA ARG A 65 3.98 9.21 -21.98
C ARG A 65 3.71 9.37 -23.47
N SER A 66 4.77 9.33 -24.28
CA SER A 66 4.68 9.42 -25.75
C SER A 66 4.68 8.05 -26.45
N ASP A 67 5.11 6.99 -25.76
CA ASP A 67 5.27 5.64 -26.34
C ASP A 67 4.14 4.69 -25.89
N LEU A 68 2.90 5.00 -26.26
CA LEU A 68 1.77 4.07 -26.14
C LEU A 68 1.76 3.12 -27.33
N ARG A 69 1.58 1.82 -27.09
CA ARG A 69 1.31 0.86 -28.16
C ARG A 69 0.10 1.37 -28.97
N PRO A 70 0.12 1.29 -30.32
CA PRO A 70 -0.85 1.98 -31.17
C PRO A 70 -2.32 1.68 -30.84
N GLU A 71 -2.62 0.45 -30.43
CA GLU A 71 -3.95 -0.02 -30.02
C GLU A 71 -4.53 0.69 -28.78
N TYR A 72 -3.69 1.35 -27.96
CA TYR A 72 -4.12 2.12 -26.79
C TYR A 72 -4.04 3.64 -27.01
N HIS A 73 -3.44 4.09 -28.12
CA HIS A 73 -3.26 5.51 -28.43
C HIS A 73 -4.52 6.13 -29.06
N ASN A 74 -5.33 5.36 -29.81
CA ASN A 74 -6.42 5.86 -30.64
C ASN A 74 -7.84 5.39 -30.26
N GLY A 75 -8.05 4.88 -29.04
CA GLY A 75 -9.33 4.27 -28.64
C GLY A 75 -9.56 2.89 -29.30
N PRO A 76 -10.67 2.19 -28.97
CA PRO A 76 -10.87 0.81 -29.41
C PRO A 76 -10.83 0.73 -30.93
N VAL A 77 -9.88 -0.06 -31.45
CA VAL A 77 -9.80 -0.38 -32.88
C VAL A 77 -11.13 -1.01 -33.28
N LYS A 78 -11.97 -0.28 -34.02
CA LYS A 78 -13.15 -0.87 -34.66
C LYS A 78 -12.65 -2.06 -35.48
N GLY A 79 -13.12 -3.25 -35.12
CA GLY A 79 -12.62 -4.53 -35.58
C GLY A 79 -12.28 -4.49 -37.07
N GLY A 80 -11.03 -4.88 -37.37
CA GLY A 80 -10.65 -5.23 -38.72
C GLY A 80 -11.46 -6.44 -39.14
N GLY A 81 -12.55 -6.19 -39.88
CA GLY A 81 -13.06 -7.17 -40.80
C GLY A 81 -11.92 -7.55 -41.74
N SER A 82 -11.63 -8.85 -41.77
CA SER A 82 -10.93 -9.59 -42.82
C SER A 82 -9.70 -8.91 -43.45
N MET A 83 -8.51 -9.44 -43.17
CA MET A 83 -7.52 -9.67 -44.23
C MET A 83 -6.52 -10.75 -43.77
N PHE A 84 -6.87 -11.98 -44.22
CA PHE A 84 -6.15 -13.26 -44.20
C PHE A 84 -6.17 -14.09 -42.92
#